data_AF-W1Y5L6-F1
#
_entry.id   AF-W1Y5L6-F1
#
_cell.length_a   1.000
_cell.length_b   1.000
_cell.length_c   1.000
_cell.angle_alpha   90.00
_cell.angle_beta   90.00
_cell.angle_gamma   90.00
#
_symmetry.space_group_name_H-M   'P 1'
#
loop_
_entity.id
_entity.type
_entity.pdbx_description
1 polymer ?
#
loop_
_entity_poly.entity_id
_entity_poly.type
_entity_poly.pdbx_seq_one_letter_code
_entity_poly.pdbx_strand_id
1 'polypeptide(L)'
;MVRIGHTVLGEKGTKICVPIVGTTMKEILDATAVACNTPCHVVELRIDYFERAHSIDAIIELLMLIKPQLKGRGLLFTWRTKGEGGERTISTQDYFTMLERLIPTGLVDAIDI
;
A
#
# COMPACT_ATOMS: atom_id res chain seq x y z
N MET A 1 -1.08 -19.98 9.08
CA MET A 1 -1.99 -18.86 8.76
C MET A 1 -1.16 -17.59 8.69
N VAL A 2 -1.48 -16.67 7.78
CA VAL A 2 -0.73 -15.41 7.57
C VAL A 2 -1.59 -14.25 8.05
N ARG A 3 -0.98 -13.23 8.68
CA ARG A 3 -1.70 -12.05 9.17
C ARG A 3 -1.22 -10.79 8.46
N ILE A 4 -2.15 -9.96 8.00
CA ILE A 4 -1.92 -8.63 7.44
C ILE A 4 -2.68 -7.61 8.29
N GLY A 5 -1.99 -6.80 9.08
CA GLY A 5 -2.61 -5.98 10.12
C GLY A 5 -3.37 -6.86 11.12
N HIS A 6 -4.67 -6.62 11.28
CA HIS A 6 -5.58 -7.46 12.08
C HIS A 6 -6.25 -8.58 11.27
N THR A 7 -6.08 -8.63 9.95
CA THR A 7 -6.73 -9.60 9.06
C THR A 7 -5.94 -10.90 9.00
N VAL A 8 -6.57 -12.04 9.31
CA VAL A 8 -5.98 -13.38 9.15
C VAL A 8 -6.43 -14.01 7.84
N LEU A 9 -5.47 -14.42 7.01
CA LEU A 9 -5.67 -15.12 5.74
C LEU A 9 -5.68 -16.64 5.96
N GLY A 10 -6.53 -17.34 5.22
CA GLY A 10 -6.69 -18.80 5.29
C GLY A 10 -7.67 -19.27 6.36
N GLU A 11 -8.27 -18.36 7.13
CA GLU A 11 -9.44 -18.64 7.95
C GLU A 11 -10.74 -18.53 7.13
N LYS A 12 -11.85 -18.99 7.70
CA LYS A 12 -13.18 -19.04 7.06
C LYS A 12 -13.53 -17.72 6.33
N GLY A 13 -13.96 -17.84 5.07
CA GLY A 13 -14.42 -16.75 4.22
C GLY A 13 -13.30 -15.99 3.49
N THR A 14 -13.58 -15.64 2.23
CA THR A 14 -12.69 -14.82 1.38
C THR A 14 -12.56 -13.41 1.94
N LYS A 15 -11.32 -12.91 2.04
CA LYS A 15 -11.04 -11.55 2.50
C LYS A 15 -11.07 -10.59 1.29
N ILE A 16 -11.60 -9.40 1.53
CA ILE A 16 -11.76 -8.36 0.51
C ILE A 16 -10.60 -7.38 0.61
N CYS A 17 -9.86 -7.21 -0.49
CA CYS A 17 -8.82 -6.20 -0.64
C CYS A 17 -9.34 -5.09 -1.57
N VAL A 18 -9.13 -3.82 -1.22
CA VAL A 18 -9.55 -2.67 -2.04
C VAL A 18 -8.33 -1.83 -2.41
N PRO A 19 -8.08 -1.56 -3.70
CA PRO A 19 -6.95 -0.75 -4.15
C PRO A 19 -7.23 0.76 -3.97
N ILE A 20 -6.17 1.49 -3.64
CA ILE A 20 -6.10 2.94 -3.63
C ILE A 20 -5.14 3.36 -4.74
N VAL A 21 -5.67 4.11 -5.72
CA VAL A 21 -4.98 4.52 -6.96
C VAL A 21 -4.93 6.04 -7.12
N GLY A 22 -5.02 6.78 -6.01
CA GLY A 22 -4.88 8.24 -6.02
C GLY A 22 -3.50 8.69 -6.52
N THR A 23 -3.44 9.82 -7.21
CA THR A 23 -2.20 10.34 -7.79
C THR A 23 -1.53 11.37 -6.90
N THR A 24 -2.31 12.08 -6.08
CA THR A 24 -1.84 13.06 -5.10
C THR A 24 -2.02 12.56 -3.66
N MET A 25 -1.30 13.15 -2.70
CA MET A 25 -1.47 12.82 -1.29
C MET A 25 -2.93 12.98 -0.83
N LYS A 26 -3.60 14.07 -1.23
CA LYS A 26 -4.99 14.33 -0.86
C LYS A 26 -5.92 13.24 -1.39
N GLU A 27 -5.81 12.88 -2.66
CA GLU A 27 -6.62 11.82 -3.28
C GLU A 27 -6.43 10.47 -2.58
N ILE A 28 -5.18 10.13 -2.25
CA ILE A 28 -4.86 8.87 -1.58
C ILE A 28 -5.45 8.85 -0.16
N LEU A 29 -5.34 9.95 0.59
CA LEU A 29 -5.88 10.05 1.94
C LEU A 29 -7.42 10.03 1.94
N ASP A 30 -8.06 10.74 1.01
CA ASP A 30 -9.51 10.74 0.85
C ASP A 30 -10.02 9.33 0.47
N ALA A 31 -9.37 8.66 -0.48
CA ALA A 31 -9.72 7.30 -0.88
C ALA A 31 -9.47 6.28 0.24
N THR A 32 -8.40 6.46 1.03
CA THR A 32 -8.13 5.65 2.23
C THR A 32 -9.27 5.78 3.24
N ALA A 33 -9.72 7.01 3.51
CA ALA A 33 -10.84 7.26 4.42
C ALA A 33 -12.14 6.61 3.92
N VAL A 34 -12.43 6.69 2.61
CA VAL A 34 -13.57 6.01 2.00
C VAL A 34 -13.45 4.49 2.17
N ALA A 35 -12.31 3.89 1.82
CA ALA A 35 -12.08 2.46 1.95
C ALA A 35 -12.25 1.99 3.41
N CYS A 36 -11.75 2.75 4.38
CA CYS A 36 -11.92 2.48 5.81
C CYS A 36 -13.39 2.39 6.25
N ASN A 37 -14.31 3.08 5.57
CA ASN A 37 -15.75 3.05 5.84
C ASN A 37 -16.49 1.91 5.11
N THR A 38 -15.79 1.08 4.33
CA THR A 38 -16.34 -0.12 3.68
C THR A 38 -16.01 -1.39 4.47
N PRO A 39 -16.67 -2.54 4.21
CA PRO A 39 -16.34 -3.83 4.82
C PRO A 39 -15.06 -4.47 4.26
N CYS A 40 -14.14 -3.70 3.65
CA CYS A 40 -12.86 -4.24 3.20
C CYS A 40 -11.97 -4.66 4.38
N HIS A 41 -11.17 -5.69 4.17
CA HIS A 41 -10.30 -6.28 5.19
C HIS A 41 -8.86 -5.81 5.05
N VAL A 42 -8.44 -5.51 3.82
CA VAL A 42 -7.11 -5.02 3.47
C VAL A 42 -7.27 -3.85 2.51
N VAL A 43 -6.47 -2.83 2.71
CA VAL A 43 -6.30 -1.74 1.75
C VAL A 43 -5.00 -2.00 1.01
N GLU A 44 -5.04 -1.96 -0.31
CA GLU A 44 -3.85 -2.02 -1.15
C GLU A 44 -3.49 -0.60 -1.60
N LEU A 45 -2.30 -0.13 -1.24
CA LEU A 45 -1.75 1.10 -1.80
C LEU A 45 -0.98 0.76 -3.08
N ARG A 46 -1.57 1.11 -4.23
CA ARG A 46 -0.91 1.04 -5.53
C ARG A 46 -0.03 2.27 -5.71
N ILE A 47 1.17 2.22 -5.12
CA ILE A 47 2.06 3.37 -5.05
C ILE A 47 2.52 3.83 -6.44
N ASP A 48 2.47 2.96 -7.45
CA ASP A 48 2.82 3.28 -8.83
C ASP A 48 1.94 4.41 -9.42
N TYR A 49 0.75 4.69 -8.89
CA TYR A 49 -0.06 5.85 -9.28
C TYR A 49 0.48 7.18 -8.71
N PHE A 50 1.09 7.14 -7.53
CA PHE A 50 1.46 8.34 -6.79
C PHE A 50 2.53 9.16 -7.54
N GLU A 51 2.27 10.44 -7.73
CA GLU A 51 3.12 11.32 -8.55
C GLU A 51 4.55 11.49 -8.01
N ARG A 52 4.73 11.34 -6.69
CA ARG A 52 6.03 11.44 -6.00
C ARG A 52 6.61 10.07 -5.64
N ALA A 53 6.16 8.97 -6.26
CA ALA A 53 6.60 7.61 -5.93
C ALA A 53 8.10 7.35 -6.11
N HIS A 54 8.82 8.17 -6.88
CA HIS A 54 10.29 8.07 -7.00
C HIS A 54 11.04 8.54 -5.74
N SER A 55 10.37 9.21 -4.81
CA SER A 55 10.96 9.64 -3.54
C SER A 55 10.46 8.74 -2.42
N ILE A 56 11.33 7.89 -1.91
CA ILE A 56 11.05 7.05 -0.73
C ILE A 56 10.71 7.90 0.51
N ASP A 57 11.28 9.08 0.66
CA ASP A 57 10.93 9.97 1.77
C ASP A 57 9.49 10.48 1.62
N ALA A 58 9.02 10.78 0.40
CA ALA A 58 7.63 11.12 0.13
C ALA A 58 6.67 9.93 0.33
N ILE A 59 7.11 8.71 0.00
CA ILE A 59 6.35 7.48 0.28
C ILE A 59 6.19 7.28 1.79
N ILE A 60 7.27 7.44 2.56
CA ILE A 60 7.25 7.32 4.03
C ILE A 60 6.35 8.40 4.64
N GLU A 61 6.45 9.65 4.18
CA GLU A 61 5.56 10.75 4.58
C GLU A 61 4.09 10.38 4.39
N LEU A 62 3.73 9.90 3.19
CA LEU A 62 2.38 9.45 2.87
C LEU A 62 1.92 8.29 3.78
N LEU A 63 2.77 7.28 3.98
CA LEU A 63 2.44 6.11 4.80
C LEU A 63 2.23 6.46 6.28
N MET A 64 3.00 7.40 6.82
CA MET A 64 2.80 7.93 8.19
C MET A 64 1.41 8.58 8.35
N LEU A 65 0.85 9.16 7.29
CA LEU A 65 -0.49 9.74 7.28
C LEU A 65 -1.59 8.69 7.07
N ILE A 66 -1.32 7.64 6.30
CA ILE A 66 -2.27 6.53 6.03
C ILE A 66 -2.42 5.63 7.27
N LYS A 67 -1.33 5.21 7.91
CA LYS A 67 -1.34 4.17 8.95
C LYS A 67 -2.33 4.46 10.10
N PRO A 68 -2.44 5.69 10.64
CA PRO A 68 -3.42 6.00 11.68
C PRO A 68 -4.89 5.86 11.22
N GLN A 69 -5.19 6.12 9.94
CA GLN A 69 -6.55 6.02 9.40
C GLN A 69 -7.05 4.58 9.32
N LEU A 70 -6.13 3.62 9.17
CA LEU A 70 -6.46 2.21 9.00
C LEU A 70 -6.98 1.56 10.28
N LYS A 71 -6.69 2.13 11.47
CA LYS A 71 -7.15 1.60 12.78
C LYS A 71 -6.89 0.09 12.93
N GLY A 72 -5.73 -0.37 12.46
CA GLY A 72 -5.31 -1.78 12.49
C GLY A 72 -5.78 -2.65 11.31
N ARG A 73 -6.54 -2.10 10.36
CA ARG A 73 -6.78 -2.74 9.06
C ARG A 73 -5.46 -2.97 8.34
N GLY A 74 -5.36 -4.07 7.60
CA GLY A 74 -4.13 -4.43 6.89
C GLY A 74 -3.82 -3.47 5.75
N LEU A 75 -2.54 -3.11 5.61
CA LEU A 75 -1.99 -2.36 4.49
C LEU A 75 -1.07 -3.24 3.65
N LEU A 76 -1.49 -3.51 2.42
CA LEU A 76 -0.67 -4.10 1.38
C LEU A 76 -0.04 -2.97 0.54
N PHE A 77 1.28 -2.96 0.43
CA PHE A 77 1.99 -2.03 -0.43
C PHE A 77 2.36 -2.70 -1.74
N THR A 78 1.95 -2.11 -2.85
CA THR A 78 2.17 -2.68 -4.18
C THR A 78 2.76 -1.63 -5.09
N TRP A 79 3.95 -1.90 -5.64
CA TRP A 79 4.41 -1.24 -6.85
C TRP A 79 4.23 -2.22 -8.01
N ARG A 80 3.18 -2.03 -8.81
CA ARG A 80 3.00 -2.83 -10.02
C ARG A 80 3.98 -2.33 -11.08
N THR A 81 4.77 -3.21 -11.68
CA THR A 81 5.72 -2.82 -12.72
C THR A 81 5.00 -2.51 -14.03
N LYS A 82 5.61 -1.71 -14.92
CA LYS A 82 5.07 -1.44 -16.26
C LYS A 82 4.83 -2.71 -17.08
N GLY A 83 5.71 -3.71 -16.95
CA GLY A 83 5.56 -5.01 -17.63
C GLY A 83 4.31 -5.77 -17.21
N GLU A 84 3.76 -5.45 -16.04
CA GLU A 84 2.54 -6.04 -15.48
C GLU A 84 1.38 -5.04 -15.45
N GLY A 85 1.43 -3.98 -16.26
CA GLY A 85 0.35 -2.99 -16.37
C GLY A 85 0.35 -1.90 -15.28
N GLY A 86 1.47 -1.65 -14.62
CA GLY A 86 1.64 -0.56 -13.67
C GLY A 86 1.75 0.84 -14.31
N GLU A 87 1.58 1.87 -13.50
CA GLU A 87 1.50 3.26 -14.00
C GLU A 87 2.85 3.95 -14.13
N ARG A 88 3.88 3.50 -13.41
CA ARG A 88 5.21 4.12 -13.42
C ARG A 88 6.32 3.10 -13.65
N THR A 89 7.37 3.56 -14.33
CA THR A 89 8.59 2.80 -14.54
C THR A 89 9.52 2.99 -13.34
N ILE A 90 10.19 1.92 -12.94
CA ILE A 90 11.25 1.93 -11.94
C ILE A 90 12.32 0.95 -12.40
N SER A 91 13.59 1.22 -12.10
CA SER A 91 14.63 0.22 -12.34
C SER A 91 14.49 -0.91 -11.31
N THR A 92 14.92 -2.13 -11.65
CA THR A 92 14.94 -3.24 -10.69
C THR A 92 15.74 -2.87 -9.44
N GLN A 93 16.88 -2.19 -9.61
CA GLN A 93 17.73 -1.75 -8.50
C GLN A 93 16.99 -0.78 -7.58
N ASP A 94 16.34 0.26 -8.14
CA ASP A 94 15.61 1.24 -7.34
C ASP A 94 14.38 0.64 -6.66
N TYR A 95 13.70 -0.32 -7.30
CA TYR A 95 12.57 -1.05 -6.71
C TYR A 95 13.00 -1.81 -5.45
N PHE A 96 14.10 -2.57 -5.53
CA PHE A 96 14.61 -3.29 -4.36
C PHE A 96 15.17 -2.34 -3.30
N THR A 97 15.89 -1.28 -3.67
CA THR A 97 16.38 -0.28 -2.72
C THR A 97 15.23 0.45 -2.00
N MET A 98 14.12 0.73 -2.69
CA MET A 98 12.90 1.27 -2.09
C MET A 98 12.33 0.30 -1.05
N LEU A 99 12.17 -0.98 -1.41
CA LEU A 99 11.64 -2.00 -0.50
C LEU A 99 12.55 -2.21 0.73
N GLU A 100 13.86 -2.29 0.53
CA GLU A 100 14.86 -2.41 1.61
C GLU A 100 14.79 -1.25 2.60
N ARG A 101 14.48 -0.04 2.13
CA ARG A 101 14.26 1.14 2.99
C ARG A 101 12.88 1.16 3.64
N LEU A 102 11.85 0.67 2.94
CA LEU A 102 10.46 0.71 3.38
C LEU A 102 10.17 -0.34 4.47
N ILE A 103 10.58 -1.59 4.27
CA ILE A 103 10.22 -2.72 5.13
C ILE A 103 10.62 -2.49 6.60
N PRO A 104 11.83 -2.00 6.94
CA PRO A 104 12.23 -1.78 8.33
C PRO A 104 11.41 -0.71 9.06
N THR A 105 10.67 0.14 8.35
CA THR A 105 9.83 1.18 8.98
C THR A 105 8.62 0.62 9.71
N GLY A 106 8.18 -0.61 9.36
CA GLY A 106 6.96 -1.20 9.92
C GLY A 106 5.66 -0.47 9.53
N LEU A 107 5.71 0.46 8.57
CA LEU A 107 4.54 1.25 8.15
C LEU A 107 3.55 0.43 7.31
N VAL A 108 4.01 -0.64 6.67
CA VAL A 108 3.20 -1.55 5.83
C VAL A 108 3.14 -2.94 6.47
N ASP A 109 2.05 -3.67 6.23
CA ASP A 109 1.85 -4.99 6.83
C ASP A 109 2.20 -6.14 5.87
N ALA A 110 2.18 -5.87 4.56
CA ALA A 110 2.57 -6.78 3.49
C ALA A 110 3.06 -6.00 2.26
N ILE A 111 3.81 -6.67 1.39
CA ILE A 111 4.25 -6.16 0.09
C ILE A 111 3.86 -7.14 -1.03
N ASP A 112 3.61 -6.61 -2.23
CA ASP A 112 3.50 -7.37 -3.48
C ASP A 112 4.82 -7.27 -4.25
N ILE A 113 5.37 -8.43 -4.63
CA ILE A 113 6.67 -8.62 -5.30
C ILE A 113 6.58 -9.75 -6.33
#